data_AF-A0A4R0QBE0-F1
#
_entry.id   AF-A0A4R0QBE0-F1
#
_cell.length_a   1.000
_cell.length_b   1.000
_cell.length_c   1.000
_cell.angle_alpha   90.00
_cell.angle_beta   90.00
_cell.angle_gamma   90.00
#
_symmetry.space_group_name_H-M   'P 1'
#
loop_
_entity.id
_entity.type
_entity.pdbx_description
1 polymer ?
#
loop_
_entity_poly.entity_id
_entity_poly.type
_entity_poly.pdbx_seq_one_letter_code
_entity_poly.pdbx_strand_id
1 'polypeptide(L)'
;MKNLMILLLLTSAIATAHAQKILTYQLMEPGFNTKVIKGSISEVYTTKRYGKTFWWVRIGTDTIIHVWPRHLDTATMKPGVNRAFHSIKRLDNSWWKKEKSKDYVKLKE
;
A
#
# COMPACT_ATOMS: atom_id res chain seq x y z
N MET A 1 -9.30 28.75 -47.14
CA MET A 1 -8.87 28.81 -45.72
C MET A 1 -10.03 28.33 -44.82
N LYS A 2 -10.18 27.01 -44.58
CA LYS A 2 -11.22 26.52 -43.66
C LYS A 2 -10.92 25.20 -42.95
N ASN A 3 -9.87 24.47 -43.35
CA ASN A 3 -9.66 23.12 -42.85
C ASN A 3 -8.37 22.93 -42.02
N LEU A 4 -7.70 24.02 -41.60
CA LEU A 4 -6.44 23.94 -40.86
C LEU A 4 -6.60 24.04 -39.32
N MET A 5 -7.80 24.32 -38.83
CA MET A 5 -8.06 24.61 -37.40
C MET A 5 -8.51 23.40 -36.58
N ILE A 6 -8.66 22.22 -37.17
CA ILE A 6 -9.15 21.01 -36.46
C ILE A 6 -8.00 20.12 -35.98
N LEU A 7 -6.77 20.29 -36.50
CA LEU A 7 -5.65 19.40 -36.17
C LEU A 7 -4.96 19.71 -34.83
N LEU A 8 -5.26 20.84 -34.18
CA LEU A 8 -4.52 21.31 -33.00
C LEU A 8 -5.12 20.90 -31.64
N LEU A 9 -6.29 20.24 -31.62
CA LEU A 9 -7.01 19.90 -30.38
C LEU A 9 -6.72 18.49 -29.84
N LEU A 10 -5.87 17.71 -30.52
CA LEU A 10 -5.33 16.44 -30.00
C LEU A 10 -3.91 16.63 -29.45
N THR A 11 -3.68 17.69 -28.66
CA THR A 11 -2.61 17.63 -27.66
C THR A 11 -3.10 16.73 -26.54
N SER A 12 -2.94 15.43 -26.79
CA SER A 12 -2.96 14.36 -25.81
C SER A 12 -2.29 14.87 -24.54
N ALA A 13 -3.09 15.26 -23.56
CA ALA A 13 -2.64 15.39 -22.19
C ALA A 13 -2.33 13.97 -21.74
N ILE A 14 -1.16 13.48 -22.15
CA ILE A 14 -0.51 12.35 -21.54
C ILE A 14 -0.14 12.89 -20.16
N ALA A 15 -1.12 12.85 -19.25
CA ALA A 15 -0.84 12.92 -17.84
C ALA A 15 0.11 11.75 -17.60
N THR A 16 1.41 12.04 -17.57
CA THR A 16 2.39 11.11 -17.09
C THR A 16 1.98 10.87 -15.65
N ALA A 17 1.29 9.75 -15.41
CA ALA A 17 1.03 9.28 -14.07
C ALA A 17 2.41 8.97 -13.49
N HIS A 18 3.06 9.99 -12.93
CA HIS A 18 4.28 9.84 -12.17
C HIS A 18 3.93 8.80 -11.10
N ALA A 19 4.57 7.65 -11.18
CA ALA A 19 4.31 6.56 -10.26
C ALA A 19 4.55 7.08 -8.84
N GLN A 20 3.48 7.38 -8.11
CA GLN A 20 3.57 7.97 -6.79
C GLN A 20 4.33 6.97 -5.90
N LYS A 21 5.44 7.43 -5.32
CA LYS A 21 6.30 6.57 -4.52
C LYS A 21 5.57 6.15 -3.25
N ILE A 22 5.17 4.89 -3.20
CA ILE A 22 4.51 4.31 -2.03
C ILE A 22 5.50 4.22 -0.86
N LEU A 23 5.16 4.84 0.26
CA LEU A 23 5.86 4.73 1.53
C LEU A 23 5.31 3.53 2.30
N THR A 24 6.22 2.65 2.71
CA THR A 24 5.87 1.44 3.46
C THR A 24 6.40 1.54 4.88
N TYR A 25 5.57 1.15 5.84
CA TYR A 25 5.89 1.13 7.25
C TYR A 25 5.51 -0.20 7.87
N GLN A 26 6.09 -0.48 9.03
CA GLN A 26 5.71 -1.57 9.92
C GLN A 26 5.20 -0.99 11.23
N LEU A 27 4.06 -1.50 11.68
CA LEU A 27 3.58 -1.26 13.03
C LEU A 27 4.44 -2.04 14.02
N MET A 28 5.05 -1.34 14.96
CA MET A 28 5.91 -1.90 16.00
C MET A 28 5.14 -2.04 17.31
N GLU A 29 5.81 -2.60 18.32
CA GLU A 29 5.27 -2.63 19.68
C GLU A 29 5.02 -1.21 20.21
N PRO A 30 4.00 -1.04 21.08
CA PRO A 30 3.79 0.20 21.80
C PRO A 30 5.08 0.68 22.49
N GLY A 31 5.40 1.96 22.32
CA GLY A 31 6.58 2.58 22.95
C GLY A 31 7.89 2.40 22.18
N PHE A 32 7.91 1.67 21.06
CA PHE A 32 9.12 1.52 20.22
C PHE A 32 9.68 2.88 19.74
N ASN A 33 8.78 3.81 19.39
CA ASN A 33 9.11 5.22 19.14
C ASN A 33 7.84 6.09 19.22
N THR A 34 8.03 7.40 19.11
CA THR A 34 6.97 8.43 19.15
C THR A 34 6.37 8.75 17.78
N LYS A 35 6.77 8.06 16.70
CA LYS A 35 6.27 8.33 15.35
C LYS A 35 4.82 7.86 15.21
N VAL A 36 4.03 8.64 14.49
CA VAL A 36 2.61 8.37 14.25
C VAL A 36 2.27 8.62 12.79
N ILE A 37 1.49 7.72 12.18
CA ILE A 37 0.77 7.98 10.92
C ILE A 37 -0.71 8.03 11.25
N LYS A 38 -1.39 9.09 10.80
CA LYS A 38 -2.84 9.25 10.94
C LYS A 38 -3.46 9.48 9.58
N GLY A 39 -4.61 8.86 9.33
CA GLY A 39 -5.39 9.12 8.14
C GLY A 39 -6.56 8.15 7.97
N SER A 40 -7.27 8.31 6.86
CA SER A 40 -8.35 7.42 6.48
C SER A 40 -7.80 6.16 5.85
N ILE A 41 -8.27 5.02 6.32
CA ILE A 41 -7.95 3.72 5.74
C ILE A 41 -8.66 3.64 4.38
N SER A 42 -7.89 3.48 3.31
CA SER A 42 -8.43 3.31 1.95
C SER A 42 -8.62 1.85 1.60
N GLU A 43 -7.77 0.96 2.11
CA GLU A 43 -7.78 -0.46 1.79
C GLU A 43 -7.18 -1.28 2.94
N VAL A 44 -7.71 -2.49 3.16
CA VAL A 44 -7.09 -3.50 3.99
C VAL A 44 -7.01 -4.80 3.20
N TYR A 45 -5.82 -5.36 3.09
CA TYR A 45 -5.60 -6.55 2.27
C TYR A 45 -4.47 -7.41 2.82
N THR A 46 -4.35 -8.62 2.29
CA THR A 46 -3.29 -9.56 2.65
C THR A 46 -2.44 -9.95 1.46
N THR A 47 -1.17 -10.25 1.74
CA THR A 47 -0.28 -10.94 0.80
C THR A 47 0.21 -12.24 1.43
N LYS A 48 0.56 -13.23 0.60
CA LYS A 48 1.18 -14.47 1.05
C LYS A 48 2.60 -14.54 0.49
N ARG A 49 3.56 -14.87 1.35
CA ARG A 49 4.97 -15.04 0.96
C ARG A 49 5.65 -16.05 1.88
N TYR A 50 6.35 -17.03 1.31
CA TYR A 50 6.96 -18.15 2.04
C TYR A 50 6.00 -18.84 3.02
N GLY A 51 4.75 -19.08 2.60
CA GLY A 51 3.71 -19.68 3.44
C GLY A 51 3.17 -18.77 4.57
N LYS A 52 3.69 -17.56 4.73
CA LYS A 52 3.24 -16.59 5.73
C LYS A 52 2.27 -15.58 5.14
N THR A 53 1.24 -15.23 5.92
CA THR A 53 0.27 -14.18 5.57
C THR A 53 0.68 -12.86 6.21
N PHE A 54 0.74 -11.81 5.41
CA PHE A 54 1.07 -10.44 5.83
C PHE A 54 -0.16 -9.56 5.67
N TRP A 55 -0.48 -8.77 6.70
CA TRP A 55 -1.62 -7.86 6.70
C TRP A 55 -1.16 -6.44 6.42
N TRP A 56 -1.83 -5.79 5.46
CA TRP A 56 -1.49 -4.47 4.98
C TRP A 56 -2.69 -3.55 5.12
N VAL A 57 -2.46 -2.38 5.72
CA VAL A 57 -3.44 -1.30 5.81
C VAL A 57 -2.92 -0.14 4.99
N ARG A 58 -3.69 0.28 3.98
CA ARG A 58 -3.37 1.43 3.15
C ARG A 58 -4.04 2.68 3.72
N ILE A 59 -3.27 3.74 3.86
CA ILE A 59 -3.72 5.06 4.31
C ILE A 59 -3.58 6.03 3.13
N GLY A 60 -4.69 6.63 2.71
CA GLY A 60 -4.70 7.48 1.52
C GLY A 60 -4.24 6.76 0.25
N THR A 61 -3.45 7.45 -0.58
CA THR A 61 -2.97 6.91 -1.87
C THR A 61 -1.54 6.39 -1.84
N ASP A 62 -0.72 6.83 -0.88
CA ASP A 62 0.74 6.64 -0.93
C ASP A 62 1.35 5.95 0.28
N THR A 63 0.56 5.62 1.30
CA THR A 63 1.09 5.09 2.56
C THR A 63 0.52 3.69 2.83
N ILE A 64 1.40 2.74 3.13
CA ILE A 64 1.03 1.36 3.48
C ILE A 64 1.70 0.98 4.80
N ILE A 65 0.94 0.35 5.69
CA ILE A 65 1.40 -0.10 7.00
C ILE A 65 1.21 -1.61 7.10
N HIS A 66 2.30 -2.34 7.31
CA HIS A 66 2.24 -3.73 7.75
C HIS A 66 1.77 -3.79 9.20
N VAL A 67 0.73 -4.59 9.46
CA VAL A 67 0.19 -4.80 10.81
C VAL A 67 0.39 -6.26 11.19
N TRP A 68 0.99 -6.51 12.35
CA TRP A 68 1.10 -7.87 12.86
C TRP A 68 -0.28 -8.42 13.21
N PRO A 69 -0.55 -9.72 13.00
CA PRO A 69 -1.85 -10.32 13.33
C PRO A 69 -2.33 -10.03 14.75
N ARG A 70 -1.43 -10.04 15.73
CA ARG A 70 -1.73 -9.72 17.14
C ARG A 70 -2.16 -8.27 17.40
N HIS A 71 -1.87 -7.35 16.47
CA HIS A 71 -2.22 -5.93 16.56
C HIS A 71 -3.36 -5.57 15.60
N LEU A 72 -3.89 -6.54 14.87
CA LEU A 72 -4.97 -6.34 13.93
C LEU A 72 -6.28 -6.18 14.73
N ASP A 73 -6.84 -4.98 14.69
CA ASP A 73 -8.14 -4.68 15.27
C ASP A 73 -9.16 -4.58 14.14
N THR A 74 -9.84 -5.70 13.87
CA THR A 74 -10.79 -5.82 12.76
C THR A 74 -12.03 -4.95 12.90
N ALA A 75 -12.35 -4.47 14.11
CA ALA A 75 -13.51 -3.61 14.33
C ALA A 75 -13.31 -2.22 13.71
N THR A 76 -12.08 -1.72 13.74
CA THR A 76 -11.76 -0.34 13.31
C THR A 76 -10.70 -0.26 12.20
N MET A 77 -9.94 -1.32 11.92
CA MET A 77 -9.07 -1.41 10.75
C MET A 77 -9.86 -1.85 9.51
N LYS A 78 -10.66 -0.93 8.96
CA LYS A 78 -11.49 -1.14 7.77
C LYS A 78 -11.58 0.14 6.92
N PRO A 79 -11.84 0.03 5.60
CA PRO A 79 -11.94 1.19 4.73
C PRO A 79 -12.92 2.26 5.24
N GLY A 80 -12.56 3.53 5.09
CA GLY A 80 -13.33 4.70 5.53
C GLY A 80 -13.12 5.11 6.98
N VAL A 81 -12.45 4.30 7.80
CA VAL A 81 -12.17 4.66 9.21
C VAL A 81 -10.91 5.50 9.31
N ASN A 82 -11.00 6.64 10.01
CA ASN A 82 -9.84 7.43 10.40
C ASN A 82 -9.16 6.82 11.63
N ARG A 83 -7.88 6.48 11.51
CA ARG A 83 -7.11 5.87 12.60
C ARG A 83 -5.70 6.46 12.71
N ALA A 84 -5.17 6.48 13.93
CA ALA A 84 -3.77 6.75 14.20
C ALA A 84 -3.02 5.44 14.48
N PHE A 85 -1.86 5.29 13.87
CA PHE A 85 -0.94 4.16 14.03
C PHE A 85 0.33 4.69 14.71
N HIS A 86 0.50 4.32 15.97
CA HIS A 86 1.63 4.73 16.81
C HIS A 86 2.78 3.73 16.69
N SER A 87 4.00 4.18 16.98
CA SER A 87 5.19 3.33 17.04
C SER A 87 5.44 2.60 15.71
N ILE A 88 5.87 3.36 14.70
CA ILE A 88 6.04 2.86 13.33
C ILE A 88 7.51 2.90 12.89
N LYS A 89 7.91 1.93 12.07
CA LYS A 89 9.24 1.87 11.44
C LYS A 89 9.10 1.90 9.93
N ARG A 90 9.89 2.72 9.23
CA ARG A 90 9.93 2.72 7.77
C ARG A 90 10.51 1.40 7.27
N LEU A 91 9.88 0.83 6.24
CA LEU A 91 10.37 -0.34 5.52
C LEU A 91 10.83 0.10 4.13
N ASP A 92 11.99 -0.39 3.72
CA ASP A 92 12.52 -0.17 2.37
C ASP A 92 12.12 -1.28 1.39
N ASN A 93 11.39 -2.30 1.87
CA ASN A 93 10.93 -3.41 1.04
C ASN A 93 9.54 -3.15 0.42
N SER A 94 9.26 -3.86 -0.67
CA SER A 94 7.97 -3.81 -1.37
C SER A 94 7.13 -5.08 -1.15
N TRP A 95 7.14 -5.66 0.06
CA TRP A 95 6.41 -6.90 0.35
C TRP A 95 4.88 -6.77 0.27
N TRP A 96 4.40 -5.53 0.25
CA TRP A 96 3.02 -5.16 0.00
C TRP A 96 2.58 -5.39 -1.46
N LYS A 97 3.52 -5.46 -2.40
CA LYS A 97 3.23 -5.88 -3.77
C LYS A 97 3.00 -7.38 -3.72
N LYS A 98 1.80 -7.82 -4.08
CA LYS A 98 1.49 -9.25 -4.25
C LYS A 98 2.61 -9.86 -5.10
N GLU A 99 3.33 -10.84 -4.56
CA GLU A 99 4.09 -11.73 -5.43
C GLU A 99 3.07 -12.38 -6.37
N LYS A 100 3.32 -12.33 -7.68
CA LYS A 100 2.76 -13.35 -8.56
C LYS A 100 3.34 -14.64 -8.00
N SER A 101 2.56 -15.40 -7.22
CA SER A 101 2.95 -16.75 -6.85
C SER A 101 3.16 -17.48 -8.18
N LYS A 102 4.41 -17.57 -8.64
CA LYS A 102 4.80 -18.81 -9.26
C LYS A 102 4.68 -19.78 -8.11
N ASP A 103 3.59 -20.54 -8.12
CA ASP A 103 3.40 -21.60 -7.15
C ASP A 103 4.73 -22.36 -7.12
N TYR A 104 5.46 -22.26 -6.01
CA TYR A 104 6.61 -23.13 -5.74
C TYR A 104 6.01 -24.51 -5.48
N VAL A 105 5.47 -25.13 -6.52
CA VAL A 105 5.07 -26.52 -6.57
C VAL A 105 6.37 -27.30 -6.59
N LYS A 106 6.63 -27.90 -5.42
CA LYS A 106 7.48 -29.06 -5.15
C LYS A 106 8.99 -28.83 -5.22
N LEU A 107 9.59 -28.72 -4.03
CA LEU A 107 10.73 -29.57 -3.73
C LEU A 107 10.19 -31.00 -3.67
N LYS A 108 10.51 -31.82 -4.67
CA LYS A 108 10.47 -33.27 -4.53
C LYS A 108 11.91 -33.69 -4.26
N GLU A 109 12.14 -34.27 -3.09
CA GLU A 109 13.20 -35.27 -2.89
C GLU A 109 12.94 -36.50 -3.77
#